data_AF-A0A4Z0GGL5-F1
#
_entry.id   AF-A0A4Z0GGL5-F1
#
_cell.length_a   1.000
_cell.length_b   1.000
_cell.length_c   1.000
_cell.angle_alpha   90.00
_cell.angle_beta   90.00
_cell.angle_gamma   90.00
#
_symmetry.space_group_name_H-M   'P 1'
#
loop_
_entity.id
_entity.type
_entity.pdbx_description
1 polymer ?
#
loop_
_entity_poly.entity_id
_entity_poly.type
_entity_poly.pdbx_seq_one_letter_code
_entity_poly.pdbx_strand_id
1 'polypeptide(L)' 'MEASADGQSADVFLLGEIVPSGWEWDADQSAASFKKDLDALGDVSTINLHINSPGGSVFEGVAIGNMLKQNKAQVN' A
#
# COMPACT_ATOMS: atom_id res chain seq x y z
N MET A 1 -3.65 -1.31 9.91
CA MET A 1 -4.40 -1.92 8.80
C MET A 1 -5.49 -2.80 9.41
N GLU A 2 -6.75 -2.41 9.30
CA GLU A 2 -7.88 -3.25 9.70
C GLU A 2 -8.35 -3.99 8.44
N ALA A 3 -8.25 -5.31 8.44
CA ALA A 3 -8.77 -6.16 7.37
C ALA A 3 -10.14 -6.70 7.80
N SER A 4 -11.22 -6.30 7.13
CA SER A 4 -12.54 -6.89 7.28
C SER A 4 -12.71 -8.01 6.23
N ALA A 5 -12.71 -9.25 6.71
CA ALA A 5 -12.81 -10.42 5.84
C ALA A 5 -14.28 -10.73 5.49
N ASP A 6 -14.83 -10.00 4.54
CA ASP A 6 -15.89 -10.56 3.67
C ASP A 6 -15.22 -11.38 2.56
N GLY A 7 -14.53 -12.44 2.99
CA GLY A 7 -14.03 -13.56 2.20
C GLY A 7 -12.85 -13.33 1.25
N GLN A 8 -12.73 -12.19 0.56
CA GLN A 8 -11.68 -12.00 -0.47
C GLN A 8 -11.25 -10.53 -0.73
N SER A 9 -11.75 -9.56 0.02
CA SER A 9 -11.37 -8.15 -0.11
C SER A 9 -10.52 -7.69 1.07
N ALA A 10 -9.61 -6.76 0.82
CA ALA A 10 -8.84 -6.06 1.84
C ALA A 10 -8.84 -4.55 1.63
N ASP A 11 -8.93 -3.79 2.71
CA ASP A 11 -8.74 -2.35 2.70
C ASP A 11 -7.28 -2.00 3.00
N VAL A 12 -6.66 -1.25 2.09
CA VAL A 12 -5.27 -0.80 2.21
C VAL A 12 -5.26 0.72 2.28
N PHE A 13 -4.57 1.26 3.26
CA PHE A 13 -4.50 2.70 3.50
C PHE A 13 -3.07 3.19 3.26
N LEU A 14 -2.92 4.13 2.34
CA LEU A 14 -1.68 4.87 2.14
C LEU A 14 -1.80 6.24 2.80
N LEU A 15 -1.31 6.33 4.02
CA LEU A 15 -1.34 7.51 4.89
C LEU A 15 0.06 8.09 5.05
N GLY A 16 0.18 9.37 5.39
CA GLY A 16 1.48 10.01 5.65
C GLY A 16 2.30 10.28 4.39
N GLU A 17 3.50 10.86 4.55
CA GLU A 17 4.38 11.18 3.43
C GLU A 17 5.01 9.90 2.84
N ILE A 18 5.22 9.87 1.53
CA ILE A 18 5.90 8.78 0.85
C ILE A 18 7.39 9.08 0.79
N VAL A 19 8.19 8.40 1.59
CA VAL A 19 9.63 8.68 1.77
C VAL A 19 10.49 7.47 1.43
N PRO A 20 11.78 7.65 1.10
CA PRO A 20 12.71 6.53 0.93
C PRO A 20 12.76 5.65 2.17
N SER A 21 12.94 4.34 1.97
CA SER A 21 13.04 3.42 3.11
C SER A 21 14.20 3.77 4.05
N GLY A 22 13.93 3.71 5.36
CA GLY A 22 14.82 4.15 6.43
C GLY A 22 14.65 5.60 6.84
N TRP A 23 13.76 6.35 6.17
CA TRP A 23 13.46 7.76 6.45
C TRP A 23 12.04 7.95 6.99
N GLU A 24 11.28 6.86 7.16
CA GLU A 24 9.92 6.91 7.68
C GLU A 24 9.90 7.46 9.12
N TRP A 25 9.11 8.50 9.39
CA TRP A 25 8.79 8.98 10.72
C TRP A 25 7.28 8.93 10.95
N ASP A 26 6.85 8.37 12.10
CA ASP A 26 5.43 8.30 12.49
C ASP A 26 4.54 7.61 11.43
N ALA A 27 3.73 8.37 10.69
CA ALA A 27 2.78 7.83 9.73
C ALA A 27 3.36 7.63 8.31
N ASP A 28 4.59 8.07 8.06
CA ASP A 28 5.23 8.01 6.75
C ASP A 28 5.34 6.56 6.23
N GLN A 29 5.32 6.44 4.91
CA GLN A 29 5.39 5.15 4.21
C GLN A 29 6.50 5.14 3.17
N SER A 30 7.13 4.00 2.99
CA SER A 30 7.98 3.72 1.84
C SER A 30 7.36 2.63 0.98
N ALA A 31 7.87 2.44 -0.22
CA ALA A 31 7.51 1.28 -1.03
C ALA A 31 7.89 -0.03 -0.34
N ALA A 32 8.93 -0.03 0.52
CA ALA A 32 9.32 -1.21 1.27
C ALA A 32 8.30 -1.55 2.37
N SER A 33 7.84 -0.57 3.15
CA SER A 33 6.78 -0.79 4.16
C SER A 33 5.48 -1.20 3.48
N PHE A 34 5.10 -0.52 2.40
CA PHE A 34 3.92 -0.86 1.61
C PHE A 34 3.97 -2.28 1.04
N LYS A 35 5.11 -2.71 0.49
CA LYS A 35 5.26 -4.07 -0.03
C LYS A 35 5.05 -5.12 1.06
N LYS A 36 5.62 -4.89 2.24
CA LYS A 36 5.49 -5.82 3.37
C LYS A 36 4.03 -5.99 3.76
N ASP A 37 3.28 -4.89 3.82
CA ASP A 37 1.87 -4.92 4.13
C ASP A 37 1.05 -5.59 3.01
N LEU A 38 1.36 -5.27 1.75
CA LEU A 38 0.73 -5.90 0.58
C LEU A 38 0.94 -7.41 0.54
N ASP A 39 2.15 -7.89 0.83
CA ASP A 39 2.47 -9.32 0.91
C ASP A 39 1.73 -10.00 2.07
N ALA A 40 1.56 -9.29 3.20
CA ALA A 40 0.90 -9.81 4.40
C ALA A 40 -0.61 -10.03 4.22
N LEU A 41 -1.24 -9.40 3.22
CA LEU A 41 -2.64 -9.64 2.86
C LEU A 41 -2.89 -11.08 2.39
N GLY A 42 -1.86 -11.75 1.85
CA GLY A 42 -2.00 -13.08 1.25
C GLY A 42 -2.87 -13.06 -0.02
N ASP A 43 -3.62 -14.14 -0.23
CA ASP A 43 -4.47 -14.29 -1.42
C ASP A 43 -5.80 -13.52 -1.26
N VAL A 44 -5.80 -12.27 -1.73
CA VAL A 44 -7.01 -11.44 -1.85
C VAL A 44 -7.39 -11.26 -3.31
N SER A 45 -8.69 -11.21 -3.60
CA SER A 45 -9.20 -10.96 -4.96
C SER A 45 -9.46 -9.49 -5.22
N THR A 46 -9.66 -8.70 -4.17
CA THR A 46 -9.92 -7.25 -4.27
C THR A 46 -9.13 -6.47 -3.22
N ILE A 47 -8.52 -5.37 -3.64
CA ILE A 47 -7.91 -4.37 -2.76
C ILE A 47 -8.69 -3.07 -2.94
N ASN A 48 -9.26 -2.55 -1.87
CA ASN A 48 -9.82 -1.20 -1.84
C ASN A 48 -8.72 -0.27 -1.34
N LEU A 49 -8.16 0.57 -2.23
CA LEU A 49 -7.02 1.41 -1.91
C LEU A 49 -7.49 2.82 -1.52
N HIS A 50 -7.21 3.20 -0.27
CA HIS A 50 -7.55 4.52 0.26
C HIS A 50 -6.27 5.35 0.37
N ILE A 51 -6.16 6.39 -0.44
CA ILE A 51 -4.99 7.28 -0.44
C ILE A 51 -5.34 8.58 0.27
N ASN A 52 -4.67 8.85 1.40
CA ASN A 52 -4.68 10.13 2.08
C ASN A 52 -3.23 10.50 2.44
N SER A 53 -2.45 10.75 1.38
CA SER A 53 -1.04 11.08 1.45
C SER A 53 -0.81 12.42 0.75
N PRO A 54 0.04 13.31 1.28
CA PRO A 54 0.50 14.51 0.57
C PRO A 54 1.41 14.19 -0.62
N GLY A 55 1.76 12.92 -0.84
CA GLY A 55 2.75 12.49 -1.83
C GLY A 55 4.14 12.39 -1.20
N GLY A 56 5.18 12.70 -1.98
CA GLY A 56 6.57 12.65 -1.54
C GLY A 56 7.52 12.23 -2.66
N SER A 57 8.33 11.21 -2.41
CA SER A 57 9.27 10.63 -3.37
C SER A 57 8.57 10.04 -4.59
N VAL A 58 8.85 10.61 -5.77
CA VAL A 58 8.32 10.12 -7.06
C VAL A 58 8.75 8.67 -7.31
N PHE A 59 9.98 8.29 -6.93
CA PHE A 59 10.48 6.93 -7.15
C PHE A 59 9.75 5.90 -6.30
N GLU A 60 9.48 6.23 -5.04
CA GLU A 60 8.72 5.37 -4.12
C GLU A 60 7.27 5.24 -4.58
N GLY A 61 6.63 6.35 -4.99
CA GLY A 61 5.27 6.33 -5.55
C GLY A 61 5.16 5.47 -6.80
N VAL A 62 6.13 5.54 -7.72
CA VAL A 62 6.18 4.67 -8.91
C VAL A 62 6.37 3.21 -8.51
N ALA A 63 7.20 2.92 -7.52
CA ALA A 63 7.40 1.56 -7.03
C ALA A 63 6.10 0.98 -6.45
N ILE A 64 5.39 1.73 -5.60
CA ILE A 64 4.08 1.36 -5.06
C ILE A 64 3.06 1.12 -6.18
N GLY A 65 2.97 2.04 -7.15
CA GLY A 65 2.08 1.90 -8.29
C GLY A 65 2.35 0.65 -9.13
N ASN A 66 3.63 0.30 -9.31
CA ASN A 66 4.01 -0.93 -10.01
C ASN A 66 3.65 -2.19 -9.22
N MET A 67 3.81 -2.19 -7.90
CA MET A 67 3.41 -3.31 -7.03
C MET A 67 1.91 -3.56 -7.12
N LEU A 68 1.10 -2.51 -7.04
CA LEU A 68 -0.36 -2.57 -7.21
C LEU A 68 -0.74 -3.12 -8.58
N LYS A 69 -0.09 -2.63 -9.65
CA LYS A 69 -0.35 -3.08 -11.03
C LYS A 69 0.05 -4.55 -11.27
N GLN A 70 1.05 -5.05 -10.56
CA GLN A 70 1.51 -6.44 -10.65
C GLN A 70 0.71 -7.39 -9.75
N ASN A 71 -0.04 -6.84 -8.79
CA ASN A 71 -0.89 -7.65 -7.92
C ASN A 71 -2.03 -8.28 -8.75
N LYS A 72 -2.40 -9.52 -8.40
CA LYS A 72 -3.49 -10.25 -9.07
C LYS A 72 -4.87 -9.77 -8.61
N ALA A 73 -4.94 -9.17 -7.43
CA ALA A 73 -6.16 -8.59 -6.92
C ALA A 73 -6.62 -7.42 -7.80
N GLN A 74 -7.92 -7.28 -7.95
CA GLN A 74 -8.51 -6.07 -8.51
C GLN A 74 -8.32 -4.91 -7.53
N VAL A 75 -7.69 -3.83 -7.97
CA VAL A 75 -7.51 -2.61 -7.16
C VAL A 75 -8.61 -1.61 -7.51
N ASN A 76 -9.39 -1.21 -6.51
CA ASN A 76 -10.45 -0.19 -6.60
C ASN A 76 -10.02 1.15 -6.02
#